data_AF-A0AAE8MYM0-F1
#
_entry.id   AF-A0AAE8MYM0-F1
#
_cell.length_a   1.000
_cell.length_b   1.000
_cell.length_c   1.000
_cell.angle_alpha   90.00
_cell.angle_beta   90.00
_cell.angle_gamma   90.00
#
_symmetry.space_group_name_H-M   'P 1'
#
loop_
_entity.id
_entity.type
_entity.pdbx_description
1 polymer ?
#
loop_
_entity_poly.entity_id
_entity_poly.type
_entity_poly.pdbx_seq_one_letter_code
_entity_poly.pdbx_strand_id
1 'polypeptide(L)'
;MKDHITEVVSHYKGQSVYNNGTYRSSVFYDTIGPAYIPIAFSAAAEADPDAKLYYSDFAIELPGPKARAAVEIVKLIQAYEVKIDGVGIQGHFDHSVMPPQAHYELDSMATYDEQVAVMEQNISLGVEVAITEMDASVLTPITPANETIYDTQPEVYYNATAACLTFKECVGITIWDWTDRYTWVPTVFPDMGDALPWDKDLVKKPAYDGIMRAFTSFEPSAGTGGRRAVVGKT
;
A
#
# COMPACT_ATOMS: atom_id res chain seq x y z
N MET A 1 23.78 10.11 -6.06
CA MET A 1 22.32 9.89 -6.17
C MET A 1 21.95 9.56 -7.60
N LYS A 2 22.13 10.49 -8.57
CA LYS A 2 21.84 10.21 -9.98
C LYS A 2 22.56 8.97 -10.52
N ASP A 3 23.88 8.88 -10.33
CA ASP A 3 24.66 7.72 -10.80
C ASP A 3 24.11 6.38 -10.25
N HIS A 4 23.83 6.34 -8.94
CA HIS A 4 23.23 5.16 -8.31
C HIS A 4 21.82 4.85 -8.85
N ILE A 5 21.00 5.87 -9.12
CA ILE A 5 19.68 5.68 -9.72
C ILE A 5 19.88 5.07 -11.10
N THR A 6 20.66 5.70 -11.98
CA THR A 6 20.95 5.20 -13.33
C THR A 6 21.48 3.75 -13.35
N GLU A 7 22.28 3.36 -12.36
CA GLU A 7 22.78 1.98 -12.21
C GLU A 7 21.73 0.97 -11.72
N VAL A 8 20.66 1.42 -11.03
CA VAL A 8 19.75 0.58 -10.22
C VAL A 8 18.26 0.91 -10.50
N VAL A 9 17.86 1.39 -11.69
CA VAL A 9 16.46 1.79 -12.03
C VAL A 9 15.44 0.62 -12.04
N SER A 10 15.46 -0.26 -11.04
CA SER A 10 14.40 -1.25 -10.84
C SER A 10 13.95 -1.43 -9.39
N HIS A 11 14.46 -0.68 -8.41
CA HIS A 11 13.90 -0.75 -7.05
C HIS A 11 14.30 0.42 -6.13
N TYR A 12 13.36 1.31 -5.82
CA TYR A 12 13.47 2.19 -4.65
C TYR A 12 12.16 2.22 -3.87
N LYS A 13 12.16 1.55 -2.72
CA LYS A 13 11.12 1.66 -1.69
C LYS A 13 11.38 2.96 -0.91
N GLY A 14 10.51 3.96 -1.07
CA GLY A 14 10.65 5.27 -0.42
C GLY A 14 10.04 5.30 0.98
N GLN A 15 10.69 5.99 1.92
CA GLN A 15 10.08 6.45 3.18
C GLN A 15 10.35 7.95 3.32
N SER A 16 9.84 8.75 2.39
CA SER A 16 10.20 10.16 2.26
C SER A 16 9.55 11.05 3.32
N VAL A 17 8.47 10.59 3.97
CA VAL A 17 7.72 11.35 4.98
C VAL A 17 7.47 10.55 6.26
N TYR A 18 7.38 11.25 7.39
CA TYR A 18 6.90 10.73 8.66
C TYR A 18 5.36 10.67 8.70
N ASN A 19 4.79 9.94 9.66
CA ASN A 19 3.33 9.82 9.81
C ASN A 19 2.63 11.16 10.08
N ASN A 20 3.35 12.16 10.61
CA ASN A 20 2.85 13.52 10.78
C ASN A 20 2.85 14.36 9.49
N GLY A 21 3.28 13.79 8.36
CA GLY A 21 3.34 14.44 7.04
C GLY A 21 4.59 15.29 6.80
N THR A 22 5.54 15.35 7.73
CA THR A 22 6.82 16.07 7.52
C THR A 22 7.84 15.20 6.78
N TYR A 23 8.72 15.84 6.00
CA TYR A 23 9.80 15.11 5.34
C TYR A 23 10.71 14.41 6.34
N ARG A 24 11.10 13.18 6.01
CA ARG A 24 12.05 12.41 6.80
C ARG A 24 13.47 12.94 6.58
N SER A 25 14.19 13.16 7.67
CA SER A 25 15.63 13.45 7.60
C SER A 25 16.35 12.26 6.96
N SER A 26 17.20 12.58 6.01
CA SER A 26 18.05 11.64 5.28
C SER A 26 19.22 12.42 4.70
N VAL A 27 20.30 11.74 4.35
CA VAL A 27 21.44 12.40 3.69
C VAL A 27 21.01 13.19 2.45
N PHE A 28 19.99 12.72 1.72
CA PHE A 28 19.45 13.41 0.54
C PHE A 28 18.65 14.65 0.91
N TYR A 29 17.70 14.52 1.85
CA TYR A 29 16.88 15.64 2.29
C TYR A 29 17.71 16.72 2.99
N ASP A 30 18.62 16.33 3.87
CA ASP A 30 19.42 17.26 4.67
C ASP A 30 20.45 18.01 3.82
N THR A 31 20.85 17.44 2.66
CA THR A 31 21.81 18.06 1.75
C THR A 31 21.15 18.88 0.63
N ILE A 32 20.06 18.36 0.04
CA ILE A 32 19.44 18.91 -1.19
C ILE A 32 18.10 19.61 -0.89
N GLY A 33 17.46 19.29 0.25
CA GLY A 33 16.07 19.64 0.52
C GLY A 33 15.09 18.82 -0.33
N PRO A 34 13.79 19.16 -0.31
CA PRO A 34 12.73 18.40 -0.99
C PRO A 34 13.00 18.07 -2.48
N ALA A 35 13.81 18.90 -3.15
CA ALA A 35 14.17 18.74 -4.54
C ALA A 35 14.89 17.41 -4.85
N TYR A 36 15.42 16.68 -3.86
CA TYR A 36 16.01 15.35 -4.10
C TYR A 36 15.02 14.37 -4.73
N ILE A 37 13.72 14.51 -4.44
CA ILE A 37 12.66 13.65 -4.96
C ILE A 37 12.46 13.85 -6.48
N PRO A 38 12.11 15.06 -6.99
CA PRO A 38 12.00 15.26 -8.44
C PRO A 38 13.32 14.99 -9.18
N ILE A 39 14.49 15.26 -8.57
CA ILE A 39 15.78 14.90 -9.17
C ILE A 39 15.92 13.39 -9.35
N ALA A 40 15.44 12.59 -8.38
CA ALA A 40 15.47 11.14 -8.47
C ALA A 40 14.55 10.61 -9.57
N PHE A 41 13.32 11.15 -9.68
CA PHE A 41 12.38 10.79 -10.74
C PHE A 41 12.90 11.19 -12.13
N SER A 42 13.53 12.36 -12.27
CA SER A 42 14.14 12.79 -13.54
C SER A 42 15.25 11.82 -13.96
N ALA A 43 16.13 11.44 -13.03
CA ALA A 43 17.21 10.51 -13.31
C ALA A 43 16.69 9.11 -13.69
N ALA A 44 15.61 8.64 -13.05
CA ALA A 44 14.97 7.38 -13.40
C ALA A 44 14.32 7.43 -14.80
N ALA A 45 13.59 8.51 -15.11
CA ALA A 45 12.97 8.71 -16.42
C ALA A 45 13.99 8.84 -17.56
N GLU A 46 15.15 9.45 -17.29
CA GLU A 46 16.25 9.56 -18.26
C GLU A 46 16.91 8.20 -18.54
N ALA A 47 16.98 7.34 -17.53
CA ALA A 47 17.64 6.04 -17.62
C ALA A 47 16.74 4.95 -18.22
N ASP A 48 15.43 4.95 -17.91
CA ASP A 48 14.43 4.11 -18.55
C ASP A 48 13.14 4.92 -18.81
N PRO A 49 13.00 5.51 -20.01
CA PRO A 49 11.83 6.31 -20.37
C PRO A 49 10.52 5.52 -20.45
N ASP A 50 10.59 4.19 -20.62
CA ASP A 50 9.42 3.33 -20.79
C ASP A 50 8.89 2.82 -19.44
N ALA A 51 9.74 2.76 -18.42
CA ALA A 51 9.36 2.37 -17.06
C ALA A 51 8.30 3.30 -16.46
N LYS A 52 7.31 2.71 -15.77
CA LYS A 52 6.34 3.45 -14.96
C LYS A 52 6.98 3.82 -13.63
N LEU A 53 6.99 5.11 -13.28
CA LEU A 53 7.64 5.63 -12.08
C LEU A 53 6.62 5.86 -10.96
N TYR A 54 6.80 5.16 -9.84
CA TYR A 54 5.90 5.23 -8.69
C TYR A 54 6.54 5.90 -7.48
N TYR A 55 5.79 6.75 -6.79
CA TYR A 55 6.07 7.09 -5.40
C TYR A 55 5.43 6.03 -4.50
N SER A 56 6.21 5.25 -3.76
CA SER A 56 5.70 4.22 -2.83
C SER A 56 5.97 4.58 -1.37
N ASP A 57 4.98 4.41 -0.49
CA ASP A 57 5.11 4.59 0.97
C ASP A 57 4.06 3.75 1.74
N PHE A 58 4.30 3.54 3.03
CA PHE A 58 3.37 2.90 3.98
C PHE A 58 2.57 3.93 4.76
N ALA A 59 1.54 3.52 5.51
CA ALA A 59 0.72 4.41 6.35
C ALA A 59 0.07 5.55 5.55
N ILE A 60 -0.15 5.32 4.25
CA ILE A 60 -0.91 6.20 3.36
C ILE A 60 -2.21 5.54 2.91
N GLU A 61 -2.55 4.36 3.42
CA GLU A 61 -3.79 3.60 3.17
C GLU A 61 -5.03 4.30 3.78
N LEU A 62 -4.79 5.23 4.71
CA LEU A 62 -5.81 5.93 5.50
C LEU A 62 -5.74 7.45 5.27
N PRO A 63 -6.89 8.15 5.26
CA PRO A 63 -6.91 9.60 5.29
C PRO A 63 -6.15 10.15 6.49
N GLY A 64 -5.14 10.98 6.24
CA GLY A 64 -4.30 11.48 7.32
C GLY A 64 -3.20 12.43 6.84
N PRO A 65 -2.40 12.97 7.77
CA PRO A 65 -1.29 13.86 7.42
C PRO A 65 -0.31 13.23 6.43
N LYS A 66 0.00 11.93 6.58
CA LYS A 66 0.92 11.23 5.67
C LYS A 66 0.34 11.04 4.27
N ALA A 67 -0.92 10.60 4.15
CA ALA A 67 -1.59 10.51 2.85
C ALA A 67 -1.67 11.87 2.13
N ARG A 68 -1.95 12.95 2.87
CA ARG A 68 -1.88 14.32 2.33
C ARG A 68 -0.47 14.71 1.89
N ALA A 69 0.56 14.33 2.63
CA ALA A 69 1.94 14.60 2.25
C ALA A 69 2.36 13.83 0.99
N ALA A 70 1.85 12.60 0.79
CA ALA A 70 2.05 11.85 -0.46
C ALA A 70 1.44 12.58 -1.67
N VAL A 71 0.22 13.13 -1.53
CA VAL A 71 -0.41 13.99 -2.55
C VAL A 71 0.47 15.22 -2.87
N GLU A 72 1.04 15.86 -1.85
CA GLU A 72 1.95 17.00 -2.06
C GLU A 72 3.28 16.59 -2.72
N ILE A 73 3.77 15.37 -2.51
CA ILE A 73 4.93 14.83 -3.24
C ILE A 73 4.61 14.63 -4.72
N VAL A 74 3.44 14.10 -5.06
CA VAL A 74 3.01 13.97 -6.46
C VAL A 74 2.98 15.34 -7.13
N LYS A 75 2.34 16.33 -6.47
CA LYS A 75 2.30 17.71 -6.96
C LYS A 75 3.68 18.33 -7.08
N LEU A 76 4.60 18.06 -6.14
CA LEU A 76 5.98 18.53 -6.20
C LEU A 76 6.68 18.01 -7.46
N ILE A 77 6.56 16.71 -7.76
CA ILE A 77 7.21 16.12 -8.94
C ILE A 77 6.61 16.71 -10.23
N GLN A 78 5.28 16.83 -10.29
CA GLN A 78 4.57 17.45 -11.42
C GLN A 78 4.94 18.93 -11.62
N ALA A 79 5.13 19.70 -10.54
CA ALA A 79 5.54 21.10 -10.60
C ALA A 79 6.96 21.32 -11.14
N TYR A 80 7.80 20.27 -11.09
CA TYR A 80 9.11 20.25 -11.73
C TYR A 80 9.07 19.72 -13.18
N GLU A 81 7.87 19.44 -13.71
CA GLU A 81 7.64 18.88 -15.05
C GLU A 81 8.32 17.52 -15.27
N VAL A 82 8.44 16.73 -14.19
CA VAL A 82 9.06 15.40 -14.20
C VAL A 82 7.99 14.30 -14.27
N LYS A 83 8.31 13.20 -14.97
CA LYS A 83 7.44 12.02 -15.07
C LYS A 83 7.17 11.41 -13.69
N ILE A 84 5.89 11.24 -13.36
CA ILE A 84 5.39 10.37 -12.29
C ILE A 84 4.14 9.68 -12.84
N ASP A 85 4.11 8.35 -12.76
CA ASP A 85 3.02 7.57 -13.33
C ASP A 85 2.05 7.05 -12.28
N GLY A 86 2.50 6.88 -11.03
CA GLY A 86 1.65 6.29 -10.02
C GLY A 86 2.07 6.50 -8.56
N VAL A 87 1.16 6.11 -7.67
CA VAL A 87 1.40 6.03 -6.22
C VAL A 87 1.22 4.58 -5.76
N GLY A 88 2.28 4.03 -5.17
CA GLY A 88 2.29 2.74 -4.52
C GLY A 88 1.86 2.88 -3.07
N ILE A 89 0.69 2.35 -2.76
CA ILE A 89 0.22 2.20 -1.38
C ILE A 89 0.77 0.86 -0.91
N GLN A 90 1.63 0.83 0.11
CA GLN A 90 2.21 -0.45 0.55
C GLN A 90 1.12 -1.41 1.02
N GLY A 91 0.17 -0.95 1.83
CA GLY A 91 -0.92 -1.80 2.29
C GLY A 91 -0.52 -2.68 3.47
N HIS A 92 0.38 -2.19 4.32
CA HIS A 92 0.77 -2.83 5.59
C HIS A 92 -0.29 -2.52 6.66
N PHE A 93 -1.37 -3.29 6.67
CA PHE A 93 -2.46 -3.12 7.63
C PHE A 93 -2.06 -3.69 9.00
N ASP A 94 -2.51 -3.02 10.08
CA ASP A 94 -2.13 -3.26 11.49
C ASP A 94 -0.72 -2.74 11.89
N HIS A 95 0.05 -2.24 10.91
CA HIS A 95 1.32 -1.50 11.15
C HIS A 95 1.17 0.03 11.04
N SER A 96 0.04 0.52 10.51
CA SER A 96 -0.11 1.90 10.03
C SER A 96 -0.65 2.91 11.06
N VAL A 97 -1.03 2.50 12.27
CA VAL A 97 -1.84 3.36 13.16
C VAL A 97 -1.38 3.52 14.61
N MET A 98 -0.39 2.77 15.11
CA MET A 98 -0.23 2.68 16.56
C MET A 98 1.19 3.01 17.07
N PRO A 99 1.33 3.84 18.14
CA PRO A 99 2.56 3.81 18.95
C PRO A 99 2.77 2.39 19.53
N PRO A 100 4.00 2.03 19.94
CA PRO A 100 4.33 0.69 20.45
C PRO A 100 3.44 0.20 21.60
N GLN A 101 2.75 1.11 22.28
CA GLN A 101 1.78 0.82 23.33
C GLN A 101 0.34 0.79 22.82
N ALA A 102 0.05 0.58 21.54
CA ALA A 102 -1.33 0.59 21.05
C ALA A 102 -1.60 -0.49 19.98
N HIS A 103 -0.72 -1.47 19.79
CA HIS A 103 -0.90 -2.61 18.85
C HIS A 103 -2.07 -3.58 19.16
N TYR A 104 -3.09 -3.14 19.90
CA TYR A 104 -4.12 -4.01 20.48
C TYR A 104 -5.57 -3.65 20.13
N GLU A 105 -5.82 -2.64 19.29
CA GLU A 105 -7.18 -2.32 18.82
C GLU A 105 -7.28 -2.36 17.29
N LEU A 106 -7.84 -3.48 16.81
CA LEU A 106 -8.24 -3.69 15.42
C LEU A 106 -9.43 -2.82 14.98
N ASP A 107 -9.95 -1.95 15.85
CA ASP A 107 -10.98 -0.95 15.51
C ASP A 107 -10.44 0.18 14.60
N SER A 108 -9.15 0.11 14.21
CA SER A 108 -8.45 1.08 13.36
C SER A 108 -8.20 0.61 11.92
N MET A 109 -8.84 -0.49 11.48
CA MET A 109 -8.66 -1.00 10.12
C MET A 109 -9.29 -0.06 9.11
N ALA A 110 -8.53 0.33 8.09
CA ALA A 110 -9.01 1.19 7.01
C ALA A 110 -10.28 0.64 6.38
N THR A 111 -11.37 1.38 6.52
CA THR A 111 -12.65 1.03 5.91
C THR A 111 -12.52 1.10 4.38
N TYR A 112 -13.39 0.39 3.69
CA TYR A 112 -13.48 0.48 2.23
C TYR A 112 -13.58 1.94 1.74
N ASP A 113 -14.44 2.77 2.35
CA ASP A 113 -14.65 4.16 1.94
C ASP A 113 -13.41 5.04 2.17
N GLU A 114 -12.67 4.81 3.26
CA GLU A 114 -11.42 5.52 3.53
C GLU A 114 -10.33 5.19 2.51
N GLN A 115 -10.20 3.91 2.15
CA GLN A 115 -9.25 3.46 1.14
C GLN A 115 -9.62 4.00 -0.25
N VAL A 116 -10.91 4.00 -0.58
CA VAL A 116 -11.44 4.63 -1.80
C VAL A 116 -11.09 6.12 -1.84
N ALA A 117 -11.30 6.85 -0.74
CA ALA A 117 -10.99 8.28 -0.67
C ALA A 117 -9.50 8.59 -0.86
N VAL A 118 -8.60 7.76 -0.31
CA VAL A 118 -7.16 7.88 -0.51
C VAL A 118 -6.77 7.63 -1.97
N MET A 119 -7.30 6.57 -2.57
CA MET A 119 -7.01 6.24 -3.97
C MET A 119 -7.51 7.35 -4.89
N GLU A 120 -8.74 7.83 -4.67
CA GLU A 120 -9.35 8.91 -5.45
C GLU A 120 -8.53 10.21 -5.40
N GLN A 121 -7.98 10.56 -4.24
CA GLN A 121 -7.13 11.77 -4.11
C GLN A 121 -5.91 11.71 -5.03
N ASN A 122 -5.25 10.56 -5.16
CA ASN A 122 -4.10 10.41 -6.05
C ASN A 122 -4.54 10.31 -7.52
N ILE A 123 -5.58 9.53 -7.81
CA ILE A 123 -6.15 9.40 -9.16
C ILE A 123 -6.59 10.76 -9.73
N SER A 124 -7.12 11.66 -8.88
CA SER A 124 -7.51 13.01 -9.28
C SER A 124 -6.36 13.89 -9.77
N LEU A 125 -5.11 13.52 -9.48
CA LEU A 125 -3.89 14.16 -9.99
C LEU A 125 -3.42 13.57 -11.33
N GLY A 126 -4.15 12.61 -11.89
CA GLY A 126 -3.84 11.97 -13.16
C GLY A 126 -2.80 10.86 -13.09
N VAL A 127 -2.56 10.28 -11.91
CA VAL A 127 -1.63 9.15 -11.70
C VAL A 127 -2.37 7.85 -11.39
N GLU A 128 -1.77 6.72 -11.73
CA GLU A 128 -2.24 5.39 -11.35
C GLU A 128 -2.07 5.16 -9.85
N VAL A 129 -2.78 4.18 -9.29
CA VAL A 129 -2.50 3.67 -7.94
C VAL A 129 -2.27 2.16 -8.01
N ALA A 130 -1.50 1.64 -7.06
CA ALA A 130 -1.33 0.20 -6.88
C ALA A 130 -1.17 -0.10 -5.39
N ILE A 131 -1.74 -1.22 -4.95
CA ILE A 131 -1.37 -1.79 -3.66
C ILE A 131 -0.13 -2.65 -3.89
N THR A 132 0.97 -2.35 -3.21
CA THR A 132 2.30 -2.83 -3.61
C THR A 132 2.91 -3.87 -2.69
N GLU A 133 2.50 -3.93 -1.43
CA GLU A 133 3.14 -4.74 -0.38
C GLU A 133 2.13 -5.22 0.66
N MET A 134 0.97 -5.69 0.21
CA MET A 134 -0.16 -5.95 1.08
C MET A 134 0.13 -7.08 2.06
N ASP A 135 -0.04 -6.79 3.34
CA ASP A 135 -0.14 -7.74 4.44
C ASP A 135 -1.04 -7.16 5.54
N ALA A 136 -1.59 -8.03 6.39
CA ALA A 136 -2.46 -7.62 7.49
C ALA A 136 -2.10 -8.43 8.74
N SER A 137 -1.15 -7.92 9.53
CA SER A 137 -0.66 -8.64 10.70
C SER A 137 -1.70 -8.80 11.79
N VAL A 138 -1.42 -9.72 12.71
CA VAL A 138 -2.25 -10.00 13.87
C VAL A 138 -1.37 -10.28 15.08
N LEU A 139 -1.88 -10.05 16.29
CA LEU A 139 -1.19 -10.40 17.53
C LEU A 139 -0.93 -11.92 17.62
N THR A 140 0.29 -12.30 17.96
CA THR A 140 0.71 -13.70 18.15
C THR A 140 1.44 -13.90 19.49
N PRO A 141 1.31 -15.07 20.15
CA PRO A 141 0.51 -16.23 19.73
C PRO A 141 -1.00 -15.95 19.81
N ILE A 142 -1.76 -16.63 18.96
CA ILE A 142 -3.21 -16.62 19.06
C ILE A 142 -3.63 -17.34 20.34
N THR A 143 -4.56 -16.73 21.06
CA THR A 143 -5.16 -17.19 22.30
C THR A 143 -6.68 -17.08 22.18
N PRO A 144 -7.46 -17.75 23.04
CA PRO A 144 -8.92 -17.56 23.06
C PRO A 144 -9.34 -16.09 23.30
N ALA A 145 -8.45 -15.23 23.82
CA ALA A 145 -8.75 -13.82 24.05
C ALA A 145 -8.63 -12.94 22.79
N ASN A 146 -7.92 -13.40 21.75
CA ASN A 146 -7.73 -12.65 20.50
C ASN A 146 -8.03 -13.47 19.24
N GLU A 147 -8.62 -14.67 19.36
CA GLU A 147 -8.92 -15.55 18.21
C GLU A 147 -9.92 -14.96 17.20
N THR A 148 -10.74 -13.99 17.62
CA THR A 148 -11.68 -13.26 16.74
C THR A 148 -10.98 -12.44 15.67
N ILE A 149 -9.66 -12.27 15.75
CA ILE A 149 -8.85 -11.62 14.70
C ILE A 149 -8.94 -12.35 13.36
N TYR A 150 -9.18 -13.67 13.35
CA TYR A 150 -9.41 -14.41 12.12
C TYR A 150 -10.77 -14.09 11.48
N ASP A 151 -11.69 -13.44 12.20
CA ASP A 151 -12.93 -12.92 11.64
C ASP A 151 -12.74 -11.53 11.00
N THR A 152 -11.77 -10.73 11.48
CA THR A 152 -11.53 -9.37 10.99
C THR A 152 -10.51 -9.32 9.85
N GLN A 153 -9.45 -10.14 9.90
CA GLN A 153 -8.42 -10.20 8.85
C GLN A 153 -9.00 -10.39 7.43
N PRO A 154 -10.00 -11.24 7.19
CA PRO A 154 -10.65 -11.36 5.87
C PRO A 154 -11.28 -10.07 5.39
N GLU A 155 -11.86 -9.26 6.28
CA GLU A 155 -12.48 -7.97 5.93
C GLU A 155 -11.45 -6.92 5.51
N VAL A 156 -10.24 -6.97 6.06
CA VAL A 156 -9.11 -6.12 5.63
C VAL A 156 -8.76 -6.41 4.18
N TYR A 157 -8.55 -7.71 3.90
CA TYR A 157 -8.22 -8.18 2.58
C TYR A 157 -9.32 -7.86 1.58
N TYR A 158 -10.57 -8.04 1.99
CA TYR A 158 -11.74 -7.67 1.19
C TYR A 158 -11.79 -6.17 0.91
N ASN A 159 -11.70 -5.31 1.93
CA ASN A 159 -11.85 -3.86 1.79
C ASN A 159 -10.79 -3.27 0.87
N ALA A 160 -9.52 -3.67 1.02
CA ALA A 160 -8.45 -3.15 0.18
C ALA A 160 -8.56 -3.65 -1.26
N THR A 161 -8.91 -4.94 -1.44
CA THR A 161 -9.13 -5.51 -2.77
C THR A 161 -10.31 -4.83 -3.47
N ALA A 162 -11.43 -4.68 -2.77
CA ALA A 162 -12.62 -4.01 -3.27
C ALA A 162 -12.35 -2.53 -3.62
N ALA A 163 -11.64 -1.80 -2.75
CA ALA A 163 -11.29 -0.40 -3.00
C ALA A 163 -10.43 -0.24 -4.27
N CYS A 164 -9.47 -1.14 -4.49
CA CYS A 164 -8.72 -1.15 -5.74
C CYS A 164 -9.63 -1.47 -6.95
N LEU A 165 -10.50 -2.47 -6.83
CA LEU A 165 -11.44 -2.84 -7.91
C LEU A 165 -12.43 -1.72 -8.28
N THR A 166 -12.67 -0.74 -7.40
CA THR A 166 -13.49 0.44 -7.66
C THR A 166 -12.96 1.30 -8.80
N PHE A 167 -11.63 1.39 -8.96
CA PHE A 167 -11.00 2.29 -9.91
C PHE A 167 -10.25 1.52 -10.99
N LYS A 168 -10.48 1.85 -12.26
CA LYS A 168 -9.68 1.29 -13.36
C LYS A 168 -8.22 1.76 -13.32
N GLU A 169 -7.96 2.88 -12.64
CA GLU A 169 -6.65 3.46 -12.39
C GLU A 169 -5.91 2.75 -11.23
N CYS A 170 -6.59 1.91 -10.45
CA CYS A 170 -5.90 0.96 -9.59
C CYS A 170 -5.46 -0.24 -10.42
N VAL A 171 -4.17 -0.32 -10.72
CA VAL A 171 -3.65 -1.23 -11.76
C VAL A 171 -3.18 -2.59 -11.22
N GLY A 172 -3.13 -2.75 -9.91
CA GLY A 172 -2.72 -4.02 -9.33
C GLY A 172 -2.66 -4.05 -7.81
N ILE A 173 -2.61 -5.27 -7.29
CA ILE A 173 -2.41 -5.60 -5.89
C ILE A 173 -1.28 -6.62 -5.84
N THR A 174 -0.26 -6.34 -5.04
CA THR A 174 0.85 -7.24 -4.74
C THR A 174 0.84 -7.50 -3.24
N ILE A 175 0.84 -8.77 -2.84
CA ILE A 175 0.99 -9.22 -1.45
C ILE A 175 2.48 -9.35 -1.12
N TRP A 176 2.87 -9.00 0.11
CA TRP A 176 4.28 -8.99 0.51
C TRP A 176 4.76 -10.37 0.96
N ASP A 177 5.07 -11.20 -0.05
CA ASP A 177 5.08 -12.67 0.02
C ASP A 177 3.64 -13.23 0.08
N TRP A 178 3.46 -14.52 0.32
CA TRP A 178 2.14 -15.15 0.29
C TRP A 178 1.87 -16.16 1.42
N THR A 179 2.90 -16.61 2.15
CA THR A 179 2.76 -17.54 3.28
C THR A 179 3.38 -16.99 4.56
N ASP A 180 2.68 -17.20 5.68
CA ASP A 180 3.14 -16.88 7.03
C ASP A 180 4.46 -17.58 7.41
N ARG A 181 4.89 -18.58 6.63
CA ARG A 181 6.19 -19.22 6.82
C ARG A 181 7.37 -18.27 6.60
N TYR A 182 7.21 -17.30 5.69
CA TYR A 182 8.30 -16.44 5.22
C TYR A 182 8.02 -14.95 5.43
N THR A 183 6.89 -14.59 6.06
CA THR A 183 6.59 -13.20 6.36
C THR A 183 7.69 -12.55 7.19
N TRP A 184 8.02 -11.32 6.82
CA TRP A 184 8.95 -10.44 7.52
C TRP A 184 8.44 -9.99 8.90
N VAL A 185 7.12 -10.02 9.12
CA VAL A 185 6.45 -9.36 10.25
C VAL A 185 7.04 -9.76 11.61
N PRO A 186 7.17 -11.05 11.99
CA PRO A 186 7.72 -11.45 13.28
C PRO A 186 9.20 -11.07 13.49
N THR A 187 9.94 -10.80 12.40
CA THR A 187 11.34 -10.36 12.49
C THR A 187 11.44 -8.90 12.93
N VAL A 188 10.43 -8.09 12.60
CA VAL A 188 10.38 -6.65 12.92
C VAL A 188 9.53 -6.39 14.17
N PHE A 189 8.42 -7.11 14.31
CA PHE A 189 7.43 -7.00 15.37
C PHE A 189 7.24 -8.38 16.03
N PRO A 190 8.01 -8.71 17.08
CA PRO A 190 8.08 -10.08 17.63
C PRO A 190 6.76 -10.64 18.18
N ASP A 191 5.80 -9.77 18.51
CA ASP A 191 4.46 -10.08 19.01
C ASP A 191 3.39 -10.08 17.90
N MET A 192 3.79 -9.88 16.64
CA MET A 192 2.90 -9.83 15.49
C MET A 192 3.30 -10.92 14.48
N GLY A 193 2.32 -11.41 13.72
CA GLY A 193 2.55 -12.43 12.72
C GLY A 193 1.30 -12.74 11.93
N ASP A 194 1.26 -13.96 11.39
CA ASP A 194 0.16 -14.54 10.64
C ASP A 194 -0.52 -13.54 9.67
N ALA A 195 0.28 -12.79 8.92
CA ALA A 195 -0.17 -11.62 8.16
C ALA A 195 -0.70 -11.92 6.75
N LEU A 196 -0.45 -13.12 6.24
CA LEU A 196 -0.61 -13.47 4.82
C LEU A 196 -1.77 -14.46 4.58
N PRO A 197 -2.24 -14.65 3.33
CA PRO A 197 -3.43 -15.48 3.08
C PRO A 197 -3.21 -17.00 3.18
N TRP A 198 -1.97 -17.46 3.35
CA TRP A 198 -1.62 -18.86 3.65
C TRP A 198 -0.85 -18.97 4.95
N ASP A 199 -1.15 -20.00 5.73
CA ASP A 199 -0.43 -20.28 6.97
C ASP A 199 0.98 -20.87 6.71
N LYS A 200 1.66 -21.21 7.81
CA LYS A 200 3.03 -21.75 7.80
C LYS A 200 3.13 -23.15 7.17
N ASP A 201 2.01 -23.86 7.09
CA ASP A 201 1.86 -25.19 6.51
C ASP A 201 1.28 -25.14 5.09
N LEU A 202 1.20 -23.94 4.50
CA LEU A 202 0.71 -23.66 3.15
C LEU A 202 -0.77 -23.98 2.95
N VAL A 203 -1.55 -23.93 4.03
CA VAL A 203 -3.02 -24.04 3.98
C VAL A 203 -3.61 -22.63 3.87
N LYS A 204 -4.66 -22.49 3.04
CA LYS A 204 -5.38 -21.23 2.88
C LYS A 204 -6.03 -20.82 4.20
N LYS A 205 -5.87 -19.56 4.56
CA LYS A 205 -6.51 -18.91 5.71
C LYS A 205 -7.78 -18.18 5.28
N PRO A 206 -8.67 -17.81 6.22
CA PRO A 206 -9.84 -16.96 5.92
C PRO A 206 -9.51 -15.66 5.16
N ALA A 207 -8.31 -15.11 5.35
CA ALA A 207 -7.80 -13.98 4.57
C ALA A 207 -7.86 -14.19 3.04
N TYR A 208 -7.57 -15.43 2.58
CA TYR A 208 -7.70 -15.79 1.17
C TYR A 208 -9.14 -15.61 0.67
N ASP A 209 -10.11 -16.01 1.48
CA ASP A 209 -11.53 -15.93 1.13
C ASP A 209 -12.00 -14.47 1.06
N GLY A 210 -11.45 -13.58 1.89
CA GLY A 210 -11.67 -12.13 1.80
C GLY A 210 -11.29 -11.55 0.44
N ILE A 211 -10.11 -11.91 -0.07
CA ILE A 211 -9.65 -11.53 -1.43
C ILE A 211 -10.61 -12.08 -2.49
N MET A 212 -10.91 -13.38 -2.42
CA MET A 212 -11.78 -14.02 -3.41
C MET A 212 -13.19 -13.46 -3.43
N ARG A 213 -13.73 -13.10 -2.26
CA ARG A 213 -15.04 -12.46 -2.14
C ARG A 213 -15.04 -11.13 -2.88
N ALA A 214 -14.03 -10.29 -2.71
CA ALA A 214 -13.92 -9.04 -3.46
C ALA A 214 -13.93 -9.28 -4.99
N PHE A 215 -13.20 -10.28 -5.50
CA PHE A 215 -13.23 -10.57 -6.95
C PHE A 215 -14.54 -11.17 -7.48
N THR A 216 -15.32 -11.83 -6.63
CA THR A 216 -16.51 -12.61 -7.06
C THR A 216 -17.84 -11.94 -6.75
N SER A 217 -17.90 -11.05 -5.76
CA SER A 217 -19.13 -10.38 -5.33
C SER A 217 -19.08 -8.86 -5.44
N PHE A 218 -17.96 -8.26 -5.84
CA PHE A 218 -17.89 -6.82 -6.01
C PHE A 218 -18.65 -6.36 -7.25
N GLU A 219 -19.72 -5.61 -7.03
CA GLU A 219 -20.44 -4.85 -8.06
C GLU A 219 -20.10 -3.36 -7.83
N PRO A 220 -19.36 -2.70 -8.74
CA PRO A 220 -19.11 -1.28 -8.63
C PRO A 220 -20.45 -0.54 -8.56
N SER A 221 -20.62 0.37 -7.60
CA SER A 221 -21.80 1.23 -7.62
C SER A 221 -21.86 1.99 -8.95
N ALA A 222 -23.03 2.07 -9.56
CA ALA A 222 -23.24 2.48 -10.96
C ALA A 222 -22.87 3.94 -11.31
N GLY A 223 -22.06 4.61 -10.49
CA GLY A 223 -21.66 6.02 -10.63
C GLY A 223 -20.25 6.26 -11.18
N THR A 224 -19.37 5.26 -11.23
CA THR A 224 -18.01 5.40 -11.77
C THR A 224 -17.75 4.32 -12.81
N GLY A 225 -17.34 4.71 -14.01
CA GLY A 225 -17.25 3.82 -15.18
C GLY A 225 -16.16 2.74 -15.10
N GLY A 226 -16.36 1.70 -14.28
CA GLY A 226 -15.48 0.54 -14.11
C GLY A 226 -16.17 -0.80 -14.44
N ARG A 227 -15.40 -1.76 -14.96
CA ARG A 227 -15.84 -3.01 -15.61
C ARG A 227 -16.75 -3.92 -14.75
N ARG A 228 -17.64 -4.67 -15.42
CA ARG A 228 -18.16 -5.95 -14.92
C ARG A 228 -17.03 -6.98 -14.86
N ALA A 229 -16.80 -7.59 -13.71
CA ALA A 229 -16.01 -8.80 -13.61
C ALA A 229 -16.72 -9.92 -14.41
N VAL A 230 -16.17 -10.30 -15.56
CA VAL A 230 -16.64 -11.48 -16.30
C VAL A 230 -15.93 -12.69 -15.71
N VAL A 231 -16.59 -13.38 -14.78
CA VAL A 231 -16.16 -14.71 -14.34
C VAL A 231 -16.37 -15.68 -15.50
N GLY A 232 -15.28 -16.07 -16.15
CA GLY A 232 -15.27 -17.18 -17.09
C GLY A 232 -15.61 -18.47 -16.35
N LYS A 233 -16.82 -18.99 -16.56
CA LYS A 233 -17.16 -20.36 -16.17
C LYS A 233 -16.33 -21.32 -17.03
N THR A 234 -15.59 -22.21 -16.36
CA THR A 234 -15.18 -23.49 -16.95
C THR A 234 -16.25 -24.52 -16.67
#